data_AF-A0A7X8PUZ2-F1
#
_entry.id   AF-A0A7X8PUZ2-F1
#
_cell.length_a   1.000
_cell.length_b   1.000
_cell.length_c   1.000
_cell.angle_alpha   90.00
_cell.angle_beta   90.00
_cell.angle_gamma   90.00
#
_symmetry.space_group_name_H-M   'P 1'
#
loop_
_entity.id
_entity.type
_entity.pdbx_description
1 polymer ?
#
loop_
_entity_poly.entity_id
_entity_poly.type
_entity_poly.pdbx_seq_one_letter_code
_entity_poly.pdbx_strand_id
1 'polypeptide(L)'
;MKQIIFLILVLTILSCENKKQNSLSSNSNDENALTIEDTLSPEKIENTNPSNSINKVAINYNKNKDLLDIILLLPDSAFPSWEWTLNDRMKWYNEIKENDYYVDDNPDYFNQSYFEPNKAGFTVVDGFWSINIYKTVENSFIVITNDIVGGGNFLNIYEVKSNTITKQLDEKSIFSDYIKQLKKKENTENCYEIFEELNDPIFEIDLTNKNKVEIESSWYLTKKEYEKCLIGNAIIYIFNPNTKMFEIEKIYWKTKKKE
;
A
#
# COMPACT_ATOMS: atom_id res chain seq x y z
N MET A 1 21.09 -38.30 -15.30
CA MET A 1 21.50 -37.03 -15.96
C MET A 1 21.65 -35.96 -14.89
N LYS A 2 22.82 -35.91 -14.24
CA LYS A 2 23.14 -35.04 -13.09
C LYS A 2 24.55 -34.41 -13.24
N GLN A 3 24.99 -34.13 -14.47
CA GLN A 3 26.37 -33.69 -14.73
C GLN A 3 26.51 -32.46 -15.65
N ILE A 4 25.44 -31.69 -15.89
CA ILE A 4 25.51 -30.47 -16.73
C ILE A 4 25.48 -29.16 -15.91
N ILE A 5 25.32 -29.23 -14.58
CA ILE A 5 25.20 -28.03 -13.71
C ILE A 5 26.56 -27.52 -13.21
N PHE A 6 27.68 -28.21 -13.46
CA PHE A 6 28.97 -27.85 -12.87
C PHE A 6 29.89 -26.97 -13.74
N LEU A 7 29.46 -26.52 -14.92
CA LEU A 7 30.36 -25.85 -15.88
C LEU A 7 30.21 -24.31 -15.99
N ILE A 8 29.31 -23.67 -15.24
CA ILE A 8 29.07 -22.21 -15.33
C ILE A 8 29.66 -21.44 -14.12
N LEU A 9 30.19 -22.13 -13.10
CA LEU A 9 30.65 -21.49 -11.85
C LEU A 9 32.15 -21.12 -11.79
N VAL A 10 32.90 -21.15 -12.90
CA VAL A 10 34.39 -21.01 -12.87
C VAL A 10 34.92 -19.79 -13.64
N LEU A 11 34.08 -18.89 -14.19
CA LEU A 11 34.55 -17.85 -15.12
C LEU A 11 34.45 -16.38 -14.68
N THR A 12 34.27 -16.05 -13.39
CA THR A 12 34.24 -14.62 -12.96
C THR A 12 35.18 -14.23 -11.84
N ILE A 13 36.17 -15.05 -11.48
CA ILE A 13 37.23 -14.63 -10.55
C ILE A 13 38.56 -14.74 -11.29
N LEU A 14 39.02 -13.62 -11.85
CA LEU A 14 40.42 -13.23 -12.08
C LEU A 14 40.48 -12.16 -13.19
N SER A 15 40.33 -10.89 -12.82
CA SER A 15 40.99 -9.82 -13.57
C SER A 15 41.53 -8.75 -12.61
N CYS A 16 42.84 -8.85 -12.42
CA CYS A 16 43.82 -7.81 -12.11
C CYS A 16 43.83 -7.12 -10.72
N GLU A 17 44.57 -7.75 -9.80
CA GLU A 17 45.76 -7.12 -9.19
C GLU A 17 46.80 -6.75 -10.29
N ASN A 18 47.66 -5.74 -10.26
CA ASN A 18 48.39 -5.09 -9.18
C ASN A 18 49.14 -3.87 -9.78
N LYS A 19 49.27 -2.75 -9.04
CA LYS A 19 50.58 -2.18 -8.62
C LYS A 19 50.46 -0.86 -7.84
N LYS A 20 50.87 -0.95 -6.57
CA LYS A 20 51.53 0.04 -5.68
C LYS A 20 52.45 1.02 -6.46
N GLN A 21 52.74 2.26 -6.04
CA GLN A 21 53.14 2.71 -4.70
C GLN A 21 53.28 4.26 -4.62
N ASN A 22 53.01 4.81 -3.44
CA ASN A 22 53.68 5.94 -2.73
C ASN A 22 53.38 7.44 -2.97
N SER A 23 53.03 8.03 -1.81
CA SER A 23 53.55 9.25 -1.16
C SER A 23 52.96 10.64 -1.44
N LEU A 24 52.48 11.24 -0.36
CA LEU A 24 52.26 12.67 -0.10
C LEU A 24 53.48 13.54 -0.44
N SER A 25 53.23 14.74 -0.97
CA SER A 25 53.81 16.05 -0.60
C SER A 25 53.31 17.09 -1.62
N SER A 26 52.41 18.00 -1.22
CA SER A 26 52.65 19.37 -0.76
C SER A 26 52.94 20.39 -1.87
N ASN A 27 52.05 21.38 -1.95
CA ASN A 27 52.22 22.81 -2.31
C ASN A 27 53.21 23.19 -3.43
N SER A 28 52.70 23.89 -4.46
CA SER A 28 52.71 25.37 -4.57
C SER A 28 52.68 25.84 -6.03
N ASN A 29 51.70 26.69 -6.34
CA ASN A 29 51.77 27.94 -7.11
C ASN A 29 52.89 28.11 -8.16
N ASP A 30 52.57 28.31 -9.44
CA ASP A 30 52.27 29.65 -10.01
C ASP A 30 52.20 29.65 -11.56
N GLU A 31 51.20 30.39 -12.04
CA GLU A 31 51.14 31.32 -13.19
C GLU A 31 51.70 30.95 -14.59
N ASN A 32 50.80 30.85 -15.59
CA ASN A 32 50.48 32.01 -16.46
C ASN A 32 49.45 31.74 -17.58
N ALA A 33 48.45 32.63 -17.62
CA ALA A 33 47.76 33.20 -18.78
C ALA A 33 46.96 32.31 -19.75
N LEU A 34 45.62 32.44 -19.73
CA LEU A 34 44.90 33.20 -20.76
C LEU A 34 43.43 33.46 -20.38
N THR A 35 43.08 34.74 -20.49
CA THR A 35 41.84 35.46 -20.19
C THR A 35 40.64 35.09 -21.06
N ILE A 36 39.45 34.91 -20.44
CA ILE A 36 38.14 35.35 -20.96
C ILE A 36 37.26 35.77 -19.77
N GLU A 37 37.05 37.08 -19.57
CA GLU A 37 35.90 37.69 -18.87
C GLU A 37 34.64 37.35 -19.69
N ASP A 38 33.41 37.18 -19.22
CA ASP A 38 32.62 37.81 -18.15
C ASP A 38 31.29 37.00 -18.18
N THR A 39 30.69 36.56 -17.08
CA THR A 39 29.54 37.26 -16.46
C THR A 39 29.18 36.46 -15.21
N LEU A 40 29.52 37.00 -14.04
CA LEU A 40 29.01 36.54 -12.75
C LEU A 40 27.52 36.87 -12.66
N SER A 41 26.66 35.85 -12.72
CA SER A 41 25.31 35.96 -12.21
C SER A 41 25.39 36.08 -10.68
N PRO A 42 24.74 37.06 -10.04
CA PRO A 42 24.77 37.17 -8.60
C PRO A 42 24.12 35.93 -7.99
N GLU A 43 24.96 35.17 -7.30
CA GLU A 43 24.61 34.10 -6.39
C GLU A 43 23.50 34.61 -5.48
N LYS A 44 22.26 34.16 -5.74
CA LYS A 44 21.22 34.20 -4.71
C LYS A 44 21.76 33.31 -3.60
N ILE A 45 22.22 33.94 -2.54
CA ILE A 45 22.39 33.32 -1.25
C ILE A 45 21.03 32.72 -0.90
N GLU A 46 20.84 31.45 -1.24
CA GLU A 46 19.83 30.63 -0.61
C GLU A 46 20.19 30.63 0.86
N ASN A 47 19.41 31.37 1.64
CA ASN A 47 19.27 31.13 3.06
C ASN A 47 18.74 29.70 3.20
N THR A 48 19.62 28.72 3.09
CA THR A 48 19.46 27.40 3.68
C THR A 48 19.51 27.63 5.18
N ASN A 49 18.40 28.11 5.74
CA ASN A 49 18.05 27.72 7.09
C ASN A 49 18.03 26.19 7.05
N PRO A 50 18.92 25.48 7.78
CA PRO A 50 18.71 24.07 7.98
C PRO A 50 17.35 23.97 8.67
N SER A 51 16.36 23.45 7.95
CA SER A 51 15.04 23.18 8.50
C SER A 51 15.18 22.06 9.52
N ASN A 52 15.69 22.39 10.71
CA ASN A 52 15.68 21.53 11.89
C ASN A 52 14.26 21.46 12.50
N SER A 53 13.22 21.54 11.67
CA SER A 53 11.89 21.12 12.09
C SER A 53 11.87 19.61 12.04
N ILE A 54 12.11 18.96 13.17
CA ILE A 54 11.77 17.56 13.36
C ILE A 54 10.30 17.41 12.95
N ASN A 55 10.03 16.67 11.88
CA ASN A 55 8.68 16.47 11.35
C ASN A 55 7.91 15.54 12.29
N LYS A 56 7.35 16.09 13.36
CA LYS A 56 6.56 15.34 14.33
C LYS A 56 5.14 15.17 13.81
N VAL A 57 4.68 13.92 13.73
CA VAL A 57 3.31 13.58 13.35
C VAL A 57 2.57 13.09 14.60
N ALA A 58 1.57 13.86 15.04
CA ALA A 58 0.83 13.57 16.25
C ALA A 58 -0.13 12.38 16.06
N ILE A 59 -0.06 11.41 16.97
CA ILE A 59 -0.99 10.29 17.09
C ILE A 59 -1.26 10.07 18.57
N ASN A 60 -2.49 10.31 19.01
CA ASN A 60 -2.86 9.97 20.38
C ASN A 60 -2.89 8.44 20.56
N TYR A 61 -1.97 7.91 21.36
CA TYR A 61 -1.79 6.48 21.61
C TYR A 61 -3.07 5.86 22.17
N ASN A 62 -3.60 6.42 23.25
CA ASN A 62 -4.75 5.86 23.95
C ASN A 62 -6.01 5.79 23.06
N LYS A 63 -6.23 6.81 22.22
CA LYS A 63 -7.36 6.87 21.30
C LYS A 63 -7.27 5.84 20.18
N ASN A 64 -6.06 5.49 19.75
CA ASN A 64 -5.84 4.62 18.59
C ASN A 64 -5.16 3.29 18.94
N LYS A 65 -5.15 2.92 20.22
CA LYS A 65 -4.41 1.77 20.75
C LYS A 65 -4.73 0.47 20.02
N ASP A 66 -6.01 0.19 19.77
CA ASP A 66 -6.43 -1.05 19.08
C ASP A 66 -5.82 -1.14 17.67
N LEU A 67 -5.83 -0.03 16.91
CA LEU A 67 -5.24 0.01 15.57
C LEU A 67 -3.72 -0.12 15.62
N LEU A 68 -3.05 0.57 16.54
CA LEU A 68 -1.60 0.50 16.73
C LEU A 68 -1.15 -0.92 17.10
N ASP A 69 -1.85 -1.55 18.05
CA ASP A 69 -1.57 -2.93 18.45
C ASP A 69 -1.76 -3.89 17.27
N ILE A 70 -2.83 -3.72 16.48
CA ILE A 70 -3.08 -4.54 15.29
C ILE A 70 -1.99 -4.35 14.24
N ILE A 71 -1.57 -3.12 13.93
CA ILE A 71 -0.48 -2.84 12.98
C ILE A 71 0.78 -3.60 13.38
N LEU A 72 1.08 -3.69 14.67
CA LEU A 72 2.24 -4.42 15.19
C LEU A 72 2.14 -5.94 15.02
N LEU A 73 0.93 -6.50 15.02
CA LEU A 73 0.69 -7.94 14.86
C LEU A 73 0.79 -8.44 13.42
N LEU A 74 0.59 -7.55 12.43
CA LEU A 74 0.57 -7.95 11.03
C LEU A 74 1.90 -8.57 10.59
N PRO A 75 1.90 -9.57 9.70
CA PRO A 75 3.15 -10.08 9.12
C PRO A 75 3.75 -9.04 8.16
N ASP A 76 5.05 -9.12 7.90
CA ASP A 76 5.72 -8.23 6.92
C ASP A 76 5.11 -8.37 5.51
N SER A 77 4.51 -9.52 5.20
CA SER A 77 3.76 -9.75 3.94
C SER A 77 2.49 -8.89 3.80
N ALA A 78 2.01 -8.27 4.88
CA ALA A 78 0.89 -7.32 4.82
C ALA A 78 1.33 -5.93 4.30
N PHE A 79 2.62 -5.75 4.06
CA PHE A 79 3.29 -4.50 3.71
C PHE A 79 4.16 -4.64 2.44
N PRO A 80 3.66 -5.28 1.36
CA PRO A 80 4.51 -5.75 0.28
C PRO A 80 5.22 -4.61 -0.49
N SER A 81 4.63 -3.41 -0.56
CA SER A 81 5.17 -2.32 -1.40
C SER A 81 6.19 -1.41 -0.73
N TRP A 82 6.29 -1.39 0.60
CA TRP A 82 7.24 -0.53 1.35
C TRP A 82 8.16 -1.30 2.31
N GLU A 83 8.01 -2.63 2.37
CA GLU A 83 8.83 -3.54 3.19
C GLU A 83 8.96 -3.14 4.69
N TRP A 84 7.88 -2.62 5.30
CA TRP A 84 7.91 -2.15 6.70
C TRP A 84 8.01 -3.30 7.70
N THR A 85 9.25 -3.56 8.10
CA THR A 85 9.60 -4.68 8.96
C THR A 85 8.96 -4.57 10.35
N LEU A 86 8.82 -5.70 11.03
CA LEU A 86 8.39 -5.71 12.43
C LEU A 86 9.24 -4.80 13.33
N ASN A 87 10.55 -4.75 13.12
CA ASN A 87 11.45 -3.92 13.94
C ASN A 87 11.15 -2.42 13.76
N ASP A 88 10.86 -2.00 12.53
CA ASP A 88 10.55 -0.59 12.25
C ASP A 88 9.18 -0.22 12.81
N ARG A 89 8.19 -1.12 12.67
CA ARG A 89 6.87 -0.99 13.31
C ARG A 89 6.97 -0.92 14.83
N MET A 90 7.84 -1.71 15.45
CA MET A 90 8.09 -1.66 16.90
C MET A 90 8.67 -0.33 17.35
N LYS A 91 9.65 0.22 16.63
CA LYS A 91 10.23 1.54 16.94
C LYS A 91 9.16 2.62 16.85
N TRP A 92 8.45 2.66 15.73
CA TRP A 92 7.36 3.61 15.47
C TRP A 92 6.25 3.52 16.54
N TYR A 93 5.82 2.31 16.87
CA TYR A 93 4.83 2.07 17.93
C TYR A 93 5.29 2.59 19.30
N ASN A 94 6.54 2.30 19.69
CA ASN A 94 7.07 2.72 20.98
C ASN A 94 7.20 4.23 21.08
N GLU A 95 7.61 4.89 19.99
CA GLU A 95 7.70 6.35 19.96
C GLU A 95 6.33 7.01 20.19
N ILE A 96 5.29 6.53 19.50
CA ILE A 96 3.91 7.00 19.69
C ILE A 96 3.42 6.73 21.10
N LYS A 97 3.70 5.53 21.62
CA LYS A 97 3.30 5.15 22.97
C LYS A 97 3.92 6.03 24.05
N GLU A 98 5.18 6.43 23.87
CA GLU A 98 5.89 7.27 24.82
C GLU A 98 5.53 8.76 24.69
N ASN A 99 5.27 9.22 23.47
CA ASN A 99 5.25 10.65 23.16
C ASN A 99 3.93 11.19 22.57
N ASP A 100 2.96 10.34 22.23
CA ASP A 100 1.77 10.69 21.44
C ASP A 100 2.11 11.31 20.05
N TYR A 101 3.31 11.03 19.52
CA TYR A 101 3.75 11.37 18.18
C TYR A 101 4.85 10.41 17.71
N TYR A 102 5.13 10.39 16.41
CA TYR A 102 6.38 9.84 15.86
C TYR A 102 7.12 10.90 15.04
N VAL A 103 8.43 10.72 14.85
CA VAL A 103 9.21 11.55 13.94
C VAL A 103 9.24 10.91 12.55
N ASP A 104 8.83 11.68 11.55
CA ASP A 104 8.93 11.29 10.15
C ASP A 104 10.27 11.74 9.57
N ASP A 105 11.26 10.86 9.64
CA ASP A 105 12.61 11.09 9.13
C ASP A 105 12.68 11.00 7.59
N ASN A 106 11.63 10.49 6.93
CA ASN A 106 11.63 10.27 5.48
C ASN A 106 10.23 10.48 4.84
N PRO A 107 9.72 11.73 4.87
CA PRO A 107 8.35 12.04 4.45
C PRO A 107 8.07 11.77 2.97
N ASP A 108 9.11 11.66 2.15
CA ASP A 108 8.99 11.36 0.71
C ASP A 108 8.70 9.88 0.43
N TYR A 109 8.95 8.99 1.41
CA TYR A 109 8.79 7.53 1.26
C TYR A 109 7.63 6.98 2.08
N PHE A 110 7.27 7.69 3.16
CA PHE A 110 6.21 7.34 4.09
C PHE A 110 5.52 8.64 4.48
N ASN A 111 4.23 8.77 4.17
CA ASN A 111 3.48 9.93 4.63
C ASN A 111 2.11 9.50 5.14
N GLN A 112 1.82 9.79 6.40
CA GLN A 112 0.52 9.53 6.99
C GLN A 112 -0.53 10.46 6.36
N SER A 113 -1.40 9.91 5.52
CA SER A 113 -2.54 10.63 4.97
C SER A 113 -3.66 10.79 5.99
N TYR A 114 -3.97 9.73 6.73
CA TYR A 114 -4.95 9.78 7.83
C TYR A 114 -4.68 8.71 8.89
N PHE A 115 -5.08 9.00 10.13
CA PHE A 115 -4.99 8.05 11.24
C PHE A 115 -6.15 8.26 12.22
N GLU A 116 -7.04 7.27 12.27
CA GLU A 116 -8.28 7.26 13.06
C GLU A 116 -8.37 5.95 13.87
N PRO A 117 -9.22 5.85 14.91
CA PRO A 117 -9.28 4.66 15.76
C PRO A 117 -9.54 3.34 15.05
N ASN A 118 -10.19 3.38 13.88
CA ASN A 118 -10.56 2.19 13.11
C ASN A 118 -9.93 2.12 11.72
N LYS A 119 -9.11 3.09 11.32
CA LYS A 119 -8.48 3.10 10.00
C LYS A 119 -7.24 3.98 9.95
N ALA A 120 -6.29 3.60 9.11
CA ALA A 120 -5.15 4.44 8.77
C ALA A 120 -4.78 4.27 7.29
N GLY A 121 -4.17 5.31 6.75
CA GLY A 121 -3.77 5.36 5.35
C GLY A 121 -2.47 6.11 5.20
N PHE A 122 -1.57 5.54 4.41
CA PHE A 122 -0.22 6.00 4.22
C PHE A 122 0.07 6.06 2.73
N THR A 123 0.54 7.22 2.28
CA THR A 123 1.17 7.33 0.98
C THR A 123 2.54 6.68 1.07
N VAL A 124 2.83 5.81 0.12
CA VAL A 124 4.12 5.13 -0.03
C VAL A 124 4.69 5.47 -1.40
N VAL A 125 5.99 5.25 -1.62
CA VAL A 125 6.74 5.71 -2.81
C VAL A 125 5.95 5.65 -4.13
N ASP A 126 5.32 4.51 -4.43
CA ASP A 126 4.60 4.28 -5.68
C ASP A 126 3.12 3.90 -5.48
N GLY A 127 2.52 4.33 -4.36
CA GLY A 127 1.16 3.91 -4.06
C GLY A 127 0.55 4.39 -2.76
N PHE A 128 -0.43 3.61 -2.31
CA PHE A 128 -1.19 3.89 -1.10
C PHE A 128 -1.48 2.62 -0.33
N TRP A 129 -0.97 2.54 0.89
CA TRP A 129 -1.29 1.46 1.81
C TRP A 129 -2.32 1.92 2.82
N SER A 130 -3.33 1.10 3.07
CA SER A 130 -4.37 1.39 4.06
C SER A 130 -4.75 0.19 4.87
N ILE A 131 -5.29 0.45 6.06
CA ILE A 131 -5.80 -0.55 6.99
C ILE A 131 -7.14 -0.08 7.54
N ASN A 132 -8.09 -1.01 7.63
CA ASN A 132 -9.39 -0.82 8.26
C ASN A 132 -9.65 -1.97 9.23
N ILE A 133 -10.12 -1.65 10.43
CA ILE A 133 -10.48 -2.64 11.46
C ILE A 133 -11.97 -2.56 11.79
N TYR A 134 -12.62 -3.72 11.80
CA TYR A 134 -14.04 -3.88 12.00
C TYR A 134 -14.28 -4.70 13.26
N LYS A 135 -14.83 -4.06 14.29
CA LYS A 135 -15.03 -4.68 15.61
C LYS A 135 -16.25 -5.60 15.62
N THR A 136 -16.06 -6.84 16.08
CA THR A 136 -17.12 -7.84 16.23
C THR A 136 -17.80 -7.73 17.60
N VAL A 137 -18.95 -8.42 17.77
CA VAL A 137 -19.66 -8.47 19.06
C VAL A 137 -18.88 -9.22 20.15
N GLU A 138 -17.96 -10.11 19.78
CA GLU A 138 -17.13 -10.87 20.72
C GLU A 138 -15.77 -10.20 20.99
N ASN A 139 -15.66 -8.90 20.67
CA ASN A 139 -14.44 -8.11 20.88
C ASN A 139 -13.21 -8.67 20.13
N SER A 140 -13.45 -9.30 18.97
CA SER A 140 -12.44 -9.56 17.94
C SER A 140 -12.53 -8.50 16.83
N PHE A 141 -11.57 -8.51 15.90
CA PHE A 141 -11.52 -7.61 14.76
C PHE A 141 -11.38 -8.38 13.46
N ILE A 142 -12.12 -7.96 12.45
CA ILE A 142 -11.74 -8.24 11.06
C ILE A 142 -10.86 -7.09 10.60
N VAL A 143 -9.68 -7.40 10.10
CA VAL A 143 -8.67 -6.44 9.66
C VAL A 143 -8.51 -6.59 8.16
N ILE A 144 -8.70 -5.51 7.43
CA ILE A 144 -8.51 -5.47 5.97
C ILE A 144 -7.40 -4.47 5.68
N THR A 145 -6.31 -4.93 5.07
CA THR A 145 -5.31 -4.04 4.48
C THR A 145 -5.53 -3.98 2.98
N ASN A 146 -5.32 -2.81 2.39
CA ASN A 146 -5.31 -2.63 0.94
C ASN A 146 -4.03 -1.89 0.56
N ASP A 147 -3.20 -2.54 -0.26
CA ASP A 147 -1.99 -1.95 -0.83
C ASP A 147 -2.21 -1.70 -2.32
N ILE A 148 -2.30 -0.42 -2.67
CA ILE A 148 -2.59 0.07 -4.02
C ILE A 148 -1.28 0.55 -4.63
N VAL A 149 -0.70 -0.24 -5.54
CA VAL A 149 0.52 0.14 -6.28
C VAL A 149 0.35 -0.12 -7.77
N GLY A 150 0.73 0.88 -8.58
CA GLY A 150 0.49 0.84 -10.02
C GLY A 150 -1.01 0.66 -10.34
N GLY A 151 -1.35 -0.33 -11.16
CA GLY A 151 -2.74 -0.68 -11.52
C GLY A 151 -3.36 -1.82 -10.69
N GLY A 152 -2.70 -2.26 -9.60
CA GLY A 152 -3.11 -3.40 -8.80
C GLY A 152 -3.51 -3.03 -7.37
N ASN A 153 -4.39 -3.85 -6.78
CA ASN A 153 -4.79 -3.80 -5.38
C ASN A 153 -4.44 -5.13 -4.72
N PHE A 154 -3.64 -5.12 -3.65
CA PHE A 154 -3.35 -6.30 -2.85
C PHE A 154 -4.10 -6.22 -1.52
N LEU A 155 -5.17 -7.01 -1.41
CA LEU A 155 -5.89 -7.15 -0.15
C LEU A 155 -5.30 -8.25 0.72
N ASN A 156 -5.14 -7.97 2.00
CA ASN A 156 -4.99 -9.01 3.02
C ASN A 156 -6.12 -8.87 4.04
N ILE A 157 -6.71 -10.00 4.44
CA ILE A 157 -7.79 -10.03 5.41
C ILE A 157 -7.43 -10.97 6.56
N TYR A 158 -7.55 -10.47 7.79
CA TYR A 158 -7.20 -11.21 9.00
C TYR A 158 -8.35 -11.17 10.01
N GLU A 159 -8.48 -12.23 10.78
CA GLU A 159 -9.24 -12.22 12.04
C GLU A 159 -8.23 -12.06 13.19
N VAL A 160 -8.40 -11.01 14.01
CA VAL A 160 -7.58 -10.76 15.20
C VAL A 160 -8.44 -10.90 16.44
N LYS A 161 -8.02 -11.75 17.37
CA LYS A 161 -8.71 -11.94 18.67
C LYS A 161 -7.66 -12.05 19.77
N SER A 162 -7.92 -11.38 20.88
CA SER A 162 -7.03 -11.39 22.06
C SER A 162 -5.56 -11.08 21.71
N ASN A 163 -5.34 -10.05 20.89
CA ASN A 163 -4.01 -9.61 20.44
C ASN A 163 -3.21 -10.66 19.66
N THR A 164 -3.90 -11.54 18.93
CA THR A 164 -3.29 -12.56 18.07
C THR A 164 -4.06 -12.68 16.77
N ILE A 165 -3.37 -12.90 15.65
CA ILE A 165 -4.00 -13.26 14.38
C ILE A 165 -4.47 -14.71 14.50
N THR A 166 -5.79 -14.93 14.47
CA THR A 166 -6.37 -16.27 14.56
C THR A 166 -6.56 -16.92 13.20
N LYS A 167 -6.78 -16.11 12.15
CA LYS A 167 -6.98 -16.59 10.78
C LYS A 167 -6.52 -15.55 9.76
N GLN A 168 -6.06 -16.03 8.62
CA GLN A 168 -6.04 -15.29 7.36
C GLN A 168 -7.24 -15.74 6.53
N LEU A 169 -7.96 -14.79 5.95
CA LEU A 169 -9.20 -15.00 5.21
C LEU A 169 -8.99 -14.55 3.77
N ASP A 170 -9.69 -15.19 2.84
CA ASP A 170 -9.68 -14.79 1.42
C ASP A 170 -10.88 -13.87 1.10
N GLU A 171 -10.73 -13.05 0.07
CA GLU A 171 -11.76 -12.11 -0.39
C GLU A 171 -13.08 -12.78 -0.73
N LYS A 172 -13.07 -13.98 -1.34
CA LYS A 172 -14.30 -14.67 -1.73
C LYS A 172 -15.11 -15.09 -0.52
N SER A 173 -14.43 -15.53 0.54
CA SER A 173 -15.06 -15.84 1.81
C SER A 173 -15.73 -14.61 2.40
N ILE A 174 -15.04 -13.47 2.46
CA ILE A 174 -15.52 -12.26 3.12
C ILE A 174 -16.58 -11.50 2.32
N PHE A 175 -16.43 -11.43 0.99
CA PHE A 175 -17.29 -10.66 0.08
C PHE A 175 -18.18 -11.53 -0.79
N SER A 176 -18.47 -12.77 -0.38
CA SER A 176 -19.47 -13.66 -1.01
C SER A 176 -19.32 -13.84 -2.53
N ASP A 177 -18.08 -13.90 -3.02
CA ASP A 177 -17.75 -13.97 -4.47
C ASP A 177 -18.45 -12.87 -5.29
N TYR A 178 -18.05 -11.62 -5.05
CA TYR A 178 -18.71 -10.43 -5.59
C TYR A 178 -18.90 -10.46 -7.12
N ILE A 179 -17.97 -11.06 -7.89
CA ILE A 179 -18.09 -11.21 -9.34
C ILE A 179 -19.35 -12.00 -9.70
N LYS A 180 -19.61 -13.10 -8.99
CA LYS A 180 -20.80 -13.91 -9.19
C LYS A 180 -22.08 -13.14 -8.83
N GLN A 181 -22.01 -12.26 -7.84
CA GLN A 181 -23.14 -11.45 -7.40
C GLN A 181 -23.56 -10.41 -8.46
N LEU A 182 -22.62 -9.93 -9.29
CA LEU A 182 -22.93 -8.98 -10.38
C LEU A 182 -23.68 -9.62 -11.56
N LYS A 183 -23.59 -10.94 -11.73
CA LYS A 183 -24.15 -11.66 -12.89
C LYS A 183 -25.66 -11.84 -12.76
N LYS A 184 -26.40 -11.65 -13.86
CA LYS A 184 -27.81 -12.08 -13.94
C LYS A 184 -27.90 -13.60 -13.85
N LYS A 185 -28.84 -14.10 -13.03
CA LYS A 185 -29.08 -15.55 -12.85
C LYS A 185 -29.80 -16.18 -14.04
N GLU A 186 -30.66 -15.41 -14.69
CA GLU A 186 -31.40 -15.81 -15.89
C GLU A 186 -30.91 -14.92 -17.03
N ASN A 187 -30.19 -15.52 -17.96
CA ASN A 187 -29.62 -14.86 -19.13
C ASN A 187 -30.22 -15.45 -20.41
N THR A 188 -30.80 -14.57 -21.23
CA THR A 188 -31.40 -14.90 -22.53
C THR A 188 -30.41 -14.77 -23.68
N GLU A 189 -29.19 -14.28 -23.41
CA GLU A 189 -28.12 -14.03 -24.38
C GLU A 189 -26.82 -14.73 -23.95
N ASN A 190 -25.90 -14.95 -24.90
CA ASN A 190 -24.59 -15.53 -24.64
C ASN A 190 -23.68 -14.53 -23.91
N CYS A 191 -23.70 -14.54 -22.58
CA CYS A 191 -22.91 -13.66 -21.71
C CYS A 191 -21.49 -14.19 -21.42
N TYR A 192 -21.04 -15.25 -22.08
CA TYR A 192 -19.78 -15.92 -21.76
C TYR A 192 -18.57 -14.99 -21.86
N GLU A 193 -18.44 -14.27 -22.98
CA GLU A 193 -17.34 -13.31 -23.21
C GLU A 193 -17.32 -12.20 -22.15
N ILE A 194 -18.48 -11.62 -21.84
CA ILE A 194 -18.65 -10.63 -20.76
C ILE A 194 -18.21 -11.18 -19.40
N PHE A 195 -18.52 -12.45 -19.12
CA PHE A 195 -18.14 -13.07 -17.85
C PHE A 195 -16.67 -13.43 -17.78
N GLU A 196 -15.99 -13.66 -18.92
CA GLU A 196 -14.54 -13.77 -18.99
C GLU A 196 -13.89 -12.40 -18.73
N GLU A 197 -14.41 -11.33 -19.33
CA GLU A 197 -13.94 -9.95 -19.08
C GLU A 197 -14.06 -9.52 -17.61
N LEU A 198 -15.05 -10.04 -16.87
CA LEU A 198 -15.17 -9.80 -15.42
C LEU A 198 -14.12 -10.51 -14.58
N ASN A 199 -13.43 -11.51 -15.12
CA ASN A 199 -12.36 -12.18 -14.39
C ASN A 199 -11.02 -11.42 -14.50
N ASP A 200 -10.96 -10.35 -15.31
CA ASP A 200 -9.80 -9.48 -15.40
C ASP A 200 -9.76 -8.45 -14.25
N PRO A 201 -8.56 -8.10 -13.75
CA PRO A 201 -8.37 -7.52 -12.43
C PRO A 201 -8.51 -5.99 -12.48
N ILE A 202 -9.73 -5.48 -12.47
CA ILE A 202 -9.95 -4.03 -12.33
C ILE A 202 -11.17 -3.79 -11.46
N PHE A 203 -11.14 -4.35 -10.25
CA PHE A 203 -12.07 -3.96 -9.20
C PHE A 203 -11.36 -3.02 -8.23
N GLU A 204 -11.95 -1.84 -8.07
CA GLU A 204 -11.56 -0.85 -7.08
C GLU A 204 -12.33 -1.11 -5.79
N ILE A 205 -11.62 -1.05 -4.67
CA ILE A 205 -12.18 -1.35 -3.35
C ILE A 205 -12.05 -0.10 -2.48
N ASP A 206 -13.18 0.52 -2.19
CA ASP A 206 -13.28 1.68 -1.32
C ASP A 206 -13.62 1.23 0.10
N LEU A 207 -12.67 1.44 1.01
CA LEU A 207 -12.77 1.16 2.44
C LEU A 207 -12.99 2.43 3.28
N THR A 208 -13.27 3.58 2.66
CA THR A 208 -13.33 4.89 3.35
C THR A 208 -14.42 4.93 4.42
N ASN A 209 -15.51 4.21 4.20
CA ASN A 209 -16.65 4.15 5.11
C ASN A 209 -16.45 3.13 6.22
N LYS A 210 -16.58 3.57 7.48
CA LYS A 210 -16.31 2.77 8.68
C LYS A 210 -16.96 1.38 8.72
N ASN A 211 -18.16 1.22 8.19
CA ASN A 211 -18.90 -0.05 8.24
C ASN A 211 -19.28 -0.58 6.86
N LYS A 212 -18.80 0.06 5.79
CA LYS A 212 -19.16 -0.30 4.43
C LYS A 212 -17.94 -0.44 3.56
N VAL A 213 -18.00 -1.43 2.69
CA VAL A 213 -17.02 -1.62 1.62
C VAL A 213 -17.76 -1.50 0.32
N GLU A 214 -17.27 -0.63 -0.55
CA GLU A 214 -17.76 -0.55 -1.92
C GLU A 214 -16.74 -1.20 -2.85
N ILE A 215 -17.20 -2.17 -3.63
CA ILE A 215 -16.40 -2.81 -4.68
C ILE A 215 -17.00 -2.39 -6.01
N GLU A 216 -16.21 -1.74 -6.84
CA GLU A 216 -16.61 -1.20 -8.13
C GLU A 216 -15.74 -1.79 -9.23
N SER A 217 -16.34 -2.20 -10.33
CA SER A 217 -15.62 -2.71 -11.49
C SER A 217 -14.94 -1.61 -12.31
N SER A 218 -14.20 -1.95 -13.34
CA SER A 218 -13.51 -1.01 -14.24
C SER A 218 -14.42 0.05 -14.87
N TRP A 219 -13.81 1.14 -15.33
CA TRP A 219 -14.49 2.26 -16.01
C TRP A 219 -15.26 1.88 -17.29
N TYR A 220 -14.92 0.77 -17.96
CA TYR A 220 -15.60 0.35 -19.19
C TYR A 220 -16.84 -0.52 -18.96
N LEU A 221 -17.07 -1.04 -17.75
CA LEU A 221 -18.26 -1.85 -17.46
C LEU A 221 -19.48 -0.94 -17.23
N THR A 222 -20.10 -0.53 -18.33
CA THR A 222 -21.22 0.41 -18.33
C THR A 222 -22.58 -0.28 -18.41
N LYS A 223 -23.62 0.39 -17.88
CA LYS A 223 -25.01 -0.12 -17.97
C LYS A 223 -25.44 -0.36 -19.41
N LYS A 224 -25.13 0.58 -20.31
CA LYS A 224 -25.58 0.54 -21.70
C LYS A 224 -25.12 -0.72 -22.44
N GLU A 225 -23.89 -1.16 -22.18
CA GLU A 225 -23.28 -2.30 -22.85
C GLU A 225 -23.58 -3.61 -22.14
N TYR A 226 -23.67 -3.61 -20.80
CA TYR A 226 -23.65 -4.83 -20.01
C TYR A 226 -24.96 -5.13 -19.25
N GLU A 227 -25.99 -4.28 -19.30
CA GLU A 227 -27.24 -4.49 -18.54
C GLU A 227 -27.98 -5.78 -18.89
N LYS A 228 -27.71 -6.37 -20.05
CA LYS A 228 -28.33 -7.64 -20.45
C LYS A 228 -27.75 -8.83 -19.70
N CYS A 229 -26.50 -8.74 -19.26
CA CYS A 229 -25.77 -9.82 -18.60
C CYS A 229 -25.53 -9.56 -17.11
N LEU A 230 -25.48 -8.29 -16.68
CA LEU A 230 -25.20 -7.89 -15.31
C LEU A 230 -26.38 -7.18 -14.68
N ILE A 231 -26.48 -7.24 -13.36
CA ILE A 231 -27.45 -6.46 -12.57
C ILE A 231 -26.87 -5.14 -12.05
N GLY A 232 -25.55 -4.96 -12.12
CA GLY A 232 -24.83 -3.75 -11.74
C GLY A 232 -23.35 -3.86 -12.10
N ASN A 233 -22.59 -2.80 -11.81
CA ASN A 233 -21.14 -2.74 -11.92
C ASN A 233 -20.46 -2.36 -10.60
N ALA A 234 -21.24 -2.13 -9.54
CA ALA A 234 -20.76 -1.85 -8.19
C ALA A 234 -21.63 -2.54 -7.15
N ILE A 235 -21.01 -2.94 -6.04
CA ILE A 235 -21.65 -3.56 -4.88
C ILE A 235 -21.24 -2.81 -3.62
N ILE A 236 -22.22 -2.48 -2.78
CA ILE A 236 -21.97 -2.01 -1.42
C ILE A 236 -22.24 -3.16 -0.46
N TYR A 237 -21.26 -3.42 0.40
CA TYR A 237 -21.36 -4.33 1.52
C TYR A 237 -21.47 -3.57 2.84
N ILE A 238 -22.19 -4.15 3.81
CA ILE A 238 -22.20 -3.72 5.22
C ILE A 238 -21.56 -4.81 6.07
N PHE A 239 -20.67 -4.42 6.98
CA PHE A 239 -20.12 -5.34 7.96
C PHE A 239 -21.16 -5.78 8.99
N ASN A 240 -21.33 -7.09 9.17
CA ASN A 240 -22.13 -7.67 10.24
C ASN A 240 -21.22 -8.16 11.40
N PRO A 241 -21.25 -7.48 12.56
CA PRO A 241 -20.36 -7.81 13.68
C PRO A 241 -20.68 -9.14 14.38
N ASN A 242 -21.85 -9.74 14.11
CA ASN A 242 -22.24 -11.05 14.66
C ASN A 242 -21.65 -12.20 13.84
N THR A 243 -21.75 -12.11 12.52
CA THR A 243 -21.27 -13.14 11.59
C THR A 243 -19.81 -12.96 11.22
N LYS A 244 -19.26 -11.75 11.44
CA LYS A 244 -17.90 -11.32 11.04
C LYS A 244 -17.73 -11.24 9.52
N MET A 245 -18.83 -11.12 8.78
CA MET A 245 -18.86 -11.13 7.32
C MET A 245 -19.43 -9.82 6.78
N PHE A 246 -19.21 -9.58 5.50
CA PHE A 246 -19.77 -8.45 4.78
C PHE A 246 -21.00 -8.90 3.98
N GLU A 247 -22.15 -8.33 4.32
CA GLU A 247 -23.43 -8.64 3.69
C GLU A 247 -23.74 -7.61 2.61
N ILE A 248 -24.33 -8.06 1.50
CA ILE A 248 -24.68 -7.17 0.38
C ILE A 248 -25.80 -6.22 0.84
N GLU A 249 -25.52 -4.93 0.83
CA GLU A 249 -26.52 -3.88 1.01
C GLU A 249 -27.27 -3.62 -0.29
N LYS A 250 -26.51 -3.40 -1.38
CA LYS A 250 -27.08 -3.14 -2.70
C LYS A 250 -26.09 -3.43 -3.81
N ILE A 251 -26.64 -3.78 -4.97
CA ILE A 251 -25.94 -3.88 -6.24
C ILE A 251 -26.54 -2.81 -7.15
N TYR A 252 -25.69 -2.03 -7.81
CA TYR A 252 -26.16 -0.88 -8.58
C TYR A 252 -25.25 -0.55 -9.76
N TRP A 253 -25.77 0.30 -10.64
CA TRP A 253 -25.01 0.89 -11.73
C TRP A 253 -24.43 2.22 -11.28
N LYS A 254 -23.13 2.24 -11.00
CA LYS A 254 -22.36 3.45 -10.75
C LYS A 254 -22.00 4.10 -12.07
N THR A 255 -22.42 5.35 -12.22
CA THR A 255 -22.10 6.16 -13.40
C THR A 255 -20.61 6.44 -13.41
N LYS A 256 -19.93 6.00 -14.47
CA LYS A 256 -18.51 6.26 -14.69
C LYS A 256 -18.33 7.70 -15.15
N LYS A 257 -17.41 8.43 -14.52
CA LYS A 257 -16.97 9.72 -15.06
C LYS A 257 -16.13 9.41 -16.28
N LYS A 258 -16.42 10.04 -17.42
CA LYS A 258 -15.45 10.05 -18.52
C LYS A 258 -14.28 10.90 -18.04
N GLU A 259 -13.10 10.29 -17.98
CA GLU A 259 -11.84 11.03 -17.90
C GLU A 259 -11.60 11.83 -19.18
#